data_AF-A0A4P8WNB5-F1
#
_entry.id   AF-A0A4P8WNB5-F1
#
_cell.length_a   1.000
_cell.length_b   1.000
_cell.length_c   1.000
_cell.angle_alpha   90.00
_cell.angle_beta   90.00
_cell.angle_gamma   90.00
#
_symmetry.space_group_name_H-M   'P 1'
#
loop_
_entity.id
_entity.type
_entity.pdbx_description
1 polymer ?
#
loop_
_entity_poly.entity_id
_entity_poly.type
_entity_poly.pdbx_seq_one_letter_code
_entity_poly.pdbx_strand_id
1 'polypeptide(L)'
;MSDLPDSTAHELESHDAFDRTDDGYALATTVFDTAITADDAEGKRDGRFRVTVFLPTLDAAVADEVVADPVENGWFETLERRLEDVFTVAKTSTHDEPVIERDADEVRVRLEYTAWDAGEGVADAKALIEFVEGTFAQGVIPGYEYQGEAATLLENAQNRGQQAADGDGGSGSGGMPL
;
A
#
# COMPACT_ATOMS: atom_id res chain seq x y z
N MET A 1 14.89 -17.36 8.04
CA MET A 1 15.71 -17.29 6.81
C MET A 1 14.72 -17.24 5.69
N SER A 2 14.49 -16.03 5.18
CA SER A 2 13.54 -15.76 4.12
C SER A 2 14.02 -16.51 2.86
N ASP A 3 13.21 -17.43 2.33
CA ASP A 3 13.51 -18.30 1.18
C ASP A 3 13.40 -17.53 -0.15
N LEU A 4 13.86 -16.27 -0.19
CA LEU A 4 13.79 -15.44 -1.38
C LEU A 4 14.93 -15.79 -2.35
N PRO A 5 14.69 -15.75 -3.67
CA PRO A 5 15.75 -15.79 -4.65
C PRO A 5 16.81 -14.71 -4.38
N ASP A 6 18.10 -15.04 -4.55
CA ASP A 6 19.22 -14.16 -4.22
C ASP A 6 19.14 -12.78 -4.91
N SER A 7 18.68 -12.74 -6.17
CA SER A 7 18.49 -11.50 -6.92
C SER A 7 17.41 -10.61 -6.30
N THR A 8 16.29 -11.20 -5.89
CA THR A 8 15.19 -10.49 -5.22
C THR A 8 15.61 -9.99 -3.85
N ALA A 9 16.30 -10.82 -3.07
CA ALA A 9 16.82 -10.41 -1.76
C ALA A 9 17.79 -9.24 -1.90
N HIS A 10 18.71 -9.29 -2.87
CA HIS A 10 19.66 -8.21 -3.11
C HIS A 10 18.99 -6.91 -3.51
N GLU A 11 18.00 -6.97 -4.40
CA GLU A 11 17.26 -5.79 -4.84
C GLU A 11 16.50 -5.15 -3.68
N LEU A 12 15.77 -5.95 -2.88
CA LEU A 12 15.06 -5.48 -1.67
C LEU A 12 16.00 -4.84 -0.66
N GLU A 13 17.18 -5.43 -0.41
CA GLU A 13 18.19 -4.87 0.50
C GLU A 13 18.78 -3.54 -0.01
N SER A 14 18.87 -3.37 -1.33
CA SER A 14 19.44 -2.17 -1.95
C SER A 14 18.43 -1.03 -2.12
N HIS A 15 17.13 -1.33 -1.99
CA HIS A 15 16.05 -0.40 -2.28
C HIS A 15 15.60 0.33 -1.01
N ASP A 16 15.92 1.63 -0.91
CA ASP A 16 15.73 2.47 0.30
C ASP A 16 14.30 2.54 0.86
N ALA A 17 13.30 2.06 0.13
CA ALA A 17 11.90 2.02 0.58
C ALA A 17 11.56 0.76 1.39
N PHE A 18 12.43 -0.25 1.46
CA PHE A 18 12.14 -1.52 2.13
C PHE A 18 13.07 -1.76 3.31
N ASP A 19 12.49 -2.22 4.41
CA ASP A 19 13.19 -2.65 5.59
C ASP A 19 13.12 -4.17 5.73
N ARG A 20 14.22 -4.79 6.18
CA ARG A 20 14.27 -6.22 6.47
C ARG A 20 13.54 -6.52 7.78
N THR A 21 12.71 -7.56 7.77
CA THR A 21 11.99 -8.07 8.94
C THR A 21 12.37 -9.52 9.22
N ASP A 22 11.85 -10.10 10.31
CA ASP A 22 12.06 -11.52 10.63
C ASP A 22 11.44 -12.46 9.57
N ASP A 23 10.34 -12.02 8.94
CA ASP A 23 9.52 -12.81 8.02
C ASP A 23 9.69 -12.43 6.54
N GLY A 24 10.54 -11.44 6.22
CA GLY A 24 10.76 -10.99 4.84
C GLY A 24 11.21 -9.54 4.78
N TYR A 25 10.50 -8.75 3.98
CA TYR A 25 10.69 -7.31 3.85
C TYR A 25 9.36 -6.58 3.98
N ALA A 26 9.39 -5.39 4.57
CA ALA A 26 8.25 -4.49 4.71
C ALA A 26 8.54 -3.16 4.01
N LEU A 27 7.52 -2.54 3.43
CA LEU A 27 7.64 -1.22 2.83
C LEU A 27 7.61 -0.15 3.92
N ALA A 28 8.71 0.57 4.09
CA ALA A 28 8.88 1.61 5.12
C ALA A 28 8.06 2.88 4.86
N THR A 29 7.61 3.08 3.61
CA THR A 29 6.89 4.30 3.21
C THR A 29 5.39 4.24 3.44
N THR A 30 4.83 3.08 3.80
CA THR A 30 3.42 2.94 4.16
C THR A 30 3.25 2.93 5.67
N VAL A 31 2.06 3.32 6.14
CA VAL A 31 1.67 3.21 7.55
C VAL A 31 1.23 1.79 7.93
N PHE A 32 0.94 0.95 6.94
CA PHE A 32 0.42 -0.40 7.14
C PHE A 32 1.53 -1.43 7.25
N ASP A 33 1.28 -2.46 8.04
CA ASP A 33 2.15 -3.62 8.05
C ASP A 33 2.12 -4.32 6.69
N THR A 34 3.29 -4.74 6.22
CA THR A 34 3.46 -5.42 4.95
C THR A 34 4.46 -6.55 5.06
N ALA A 35 4.22 -7.60 4.27
CA ALA A 35 5.13 -8.73 4.15
C ALA A 35 5.34 -9.07 2.68
N ILE A 36 6.60 -9.03 2.25
CA ILE A 36 7.02 -9.38 0.90
C ILE A 36 7.87 -10.64 0.96
N THR A 37 7.42 -11.64 0.21
CA THR A 37 8.14 -12.90 -0.01
C THR A 37 8.22 -13.15 -1.51
N ALA A 38 9.17 -13.97 -1.92
CA ALA A 38 9.29 -14.40 -3.31
C ALA A 38 9.81 -15.84 -3.35
N ASP A 39 9.39 -16.57 -4.37
CA ASP A 39 9.83 -17.92 -4.71
C ASP A 39 10.50 -17.88 -6.11
N ASP A 40 11.36 -18.86 -6.42
CA ASP A 40 11.87 -19.01 -7.79
C ASP A 40 10.73 -19.19 -8.81
N ALA A 41 10.84 -18.53 -9.96
CA ALA A 41 9.88 -18.68 -11.05
C ALA A 41 10.39 -19.64 -12.14
N GLU A 42 9.45 -20.23 -12.89
CA GLU A 42 9.79 -21.09 -14.01
C GLU A 42 10.36 -20.30 -15.21
N GLY A 43 11.36 -20.87 -15.88
CA GLY A 43 11.86 -20.36 -17.14
C GLY A 43 12.86 -19.21 -17.01
N LYS A 44 12.56 -18.06 -17.61
CA LYS A 44 13.45 -16.88 -17.67
C LYS A 44 13.04 -15.76 -16.70
N ARG A 45 12.13 -16.04 -15.78
CA ARG A 45 11.60 -15.06 -14.83
C ARG A 45 12.35 -15.16 -13.52
N ASP A 46 12.68 -14.02 -12.94
CA ASP A 46 13.52 -13.98 -11.73
C ASP A 46 12.77 -14.29 -10.44
N GLY A 47 11.43 -14.27 -10.42
CA GLY A 47 10.71 -14.67 -9.20
C GLY A 47 9.19 -14.54 -9.26
N ARG A 48 8.52 -15.36 -8.45
CA ARG A 48 7.10 -15.25 -8.10
C ARG A 48 7.00 -14.52 -6.77
N PHE A 49 6.47 -13.31 -6.79
CA PHE A 49 6.29 -12.46 -5.63
C PHE A 49 4.95 -12.74 -4.96
N ARG A 50 4.94 -12.65 -3.64
CA ARG A 50 3.76 -12.64 -2.79
C ARG A 50 3.86 -11.47 -1.82
N VAL A 51 2.96 -10.52 -2.01
CA VAL A 51 2.84 -9.31 -1.21
C VAL A 51 1.59 -9.44 -0.36
N THR A 52 1.73 -9.23 0.95
CA THR A 52 0.61 -9.15 1.88
C THR A 52 0.58 -7.77 2.53
N VAL A 53 -0.58 -7.13 2.51
CA VAL A 53 -0.85 -5.87 3.21
C VAL A 53 -1.90 -6.12 4.28
N PHE A 54 -1.64 -5.67 5.49
CA PHE A 54 -2.53 -5.80 6.63
C PHE A 54 -3.16 -4.45 6.93
N LEU A 55 -4.47 -4.35 6.72
CA LEU A 55 -5.25 -3.14 6.94
C LEU A 55 -6.15 -3.36 8.16
N PRO A 56 -6.45 -2.34 8.97
CA PRO A 56 -7.54 -2.44 9.93
C PRO A 56 -8.89 -2.54 9.20
N THR A 57 -9.89 -3.15 9.82
CA THR A 57 -11.29 -2.93 9.41
C THR A 57 -11.69 -1.47 9.66
N LEU A 58 -12.76 -1.00 9.02
CA LEU A 58 -13.20 0.38 9.24
C LEU A 58 -13.60 0.58 10.72
N ASP A 59 -14.28 -0.38 11.34
CA ASP A 59 -14.57 -0.38 12.78
C ASP A 59 -13.30 -0.31 13.65
N ALA A 60 -12.29 -1.16 13.41
CA ALA A 60 -11.05 -1.15 14.19
C ALA A 60 -10.26 0.16 14.04
N ALA A 61 -10.36 0.82 12.89
CA ALA A 61 -9.74 2.11 12.62
C ALA A 61 -10.46 3.28 13.31
N VAL A 62 -11.70 3.11 13.75
CA VAL A 62 -12.48 4.13 14.48
C VAL A 62 -12.21 4.00 15.97
N ALA A 63 -12.08 5.13 16.65
CA ALA A 63 -11.70 5.17 18.06
C ALA A 63 -12.88 4.93 19.02
N ASP A 64 -13.74 5.93 19.20
CA ASP A 64 -14.73 5.98 20.28
C ASP A 64 -16.16 5.62 19.84
N GLU A 65 -16.31 5.06 18.64
CA GLU A 65 -17.61 4.71 18.06
C GLU A 65 -17.55 3.34 17.37
N VAL A 66 -18.65 2.60 17.45
CA VAL A 66 -18.82 1.35 16.70
C VAL A 66 -19.47 1.66 15.36
N VAL A 67 -18.82 1.23 14.29
CA VAL A 67 -19.31 1.32 12.92
C VAL A 67 -20.42 0.29 12.74
N ALA A 68 -21.60 0.76 12.33
CA ALA A 68 -22.73 -0.14 12.11
C ALA A 68 -22.46 -1.14 10.98
N ASP A 69 -22.88 -2.40 11.15
CA ASP A 69 -22.64 -3.48 10.19
C ASP A 69 -22.94 -3.12 8.72
N PRO A 70 -24.04 -2.42 8.37
CA PRO A 70 -24.29 -2.07 6.97
C PRO A 70 -23.23 -1.13 6.37
N VAL A 71 -22.63 -0.27 7.19
CA VAL A 71 -21.57 0.67 6.78
C VAL A 71 -20.26 -0.08 6.60
N GLU A 72 -19.89 -0.90 7.59
CA GLU A 72 -18.69 -1.75 7.57
C GLU A 72 -18.71 -2.70 6.35
N ASN A 73 -19.83 -3.37 6.10
CA ASN A 73 -19.99 -4.26 4.94
C ASN A 73 -19.94 -3.49 3.61
N GLY A 74 -20.62 -2.35 3.50
CA GLY A 74 -20.61 -1.57 2.27
C GLY A 74 -19.23 -0.96 1.97
N TRP A 75 -18.49 -0.58 3.00
CA TRP A 75 -17.10 -0.15 2.89
C TRP A 75 -16.22 -1.28 2.37
N PHE A 76 -16.29 -2.46 2.98
CA PHE A 76 -15.49 -3.61 2.60
C PHE A 76 -15.79 -4.07 1.16
N GLU A 77 -17.07 -4.18 0.77
CA GLU A 77 -17.45 -4.51 -0.62
C GLU A 77 -16.91 -3.49 -1.64
N THR A 78 -16.79 -2.22 -1.24
CA THR A 78 -16.22 -1.17 -2.10
C THR A 78 -14.71 -1.29 -2.21
N LEU A 79 -14.03 -1.62 -1.09
CA LEU A 79 -12.61 -1.91 -1.07
C LEU A 79 -12.28 -3.08 -2.00
N GLU A 80 -12.99 -4.20 -1.87
CA GLU A 80 -12.81 -5.39 -2.73
C GLU A 80 -12.92 -5.03 -4.21
N ARG A 81 -14.00 -4.35 -4.62
CA ARG A 81 -14.23 -3.97 -6.02
C ARG A 81 -13.15 -3.06 -6.59
N ARG A 82 -12.56 -2.18 -5.78
CA ARG A 82 -11.47 -1.31 -6.22
C ARG A 82 -10.15 -2.06 -6.32
N LEU A 83 -9.93 -3.02 -5.43
CA LEU A 83 -8.73 -3.84 -5.42
C LEU A 83 -8.73 -4.91 -6.53
N GLU A 84 -9.87 -5.23 -7.14
CA GLU A 84 -9.93 -6.04 -8.37
C GLU A 84 -9.01 -5.47 -9.48
N ASP A 85 -8.87 -4.15 -9.55
CA ASP A 85 -8.05 -3.44 -10.54
C ASP A 85 -6.61 -3.14 -10.05
N VAL A 86 -6.16 -3.69 -8.92
CA VAL A 86 -4.87 -3.35 -8.29
C VAL A 86 -3.66 -3.55 -9.21
N PHE A 87 -3.69 -4.57 -10.08
CA PHE A 87 -2.57 -4.85 -10.99
C PHE A 87 -2.44 -3.87 -12.16
N THR A 88 -3.38 -2.94 -12.32
CA THR A 88 -3.29 -1.89 -13.36
C THR A 88 -2.12 -0.92 -13.16
N VAL A 89 -1.58 -0.83 -11.93
CA VAL A 89 -0.37 -0.01 -11.64
C VAL A 89 0.95 -0.78 -11.77
N ALA A 90 0.89 -2.10 -11.90
CA ALA A 90 2.08 -2.94 -12.02
C ALA A 90 2.52 -3.06 -13.49
N LYS A 91 3.81 -3.27 -13.71
CA LYS A 91 4.36 -3.57 -15.04
C LYS A 91 4.12 -5.02 -15.43
N THR A 92 4.11 -5.93 -14.46
CA THR A 92 3.82 -7.33 -14.73
C THR A 92 2.42 -7.53 -15.31
N SER A 93 2.31 -8.46 -16.25
CA SER A 93 1.03 -8.92 -16.82
C SER A 93 0.71 -10.36 -16.41
N THR A 94 1.52 -10.95 -15.52
CA THR A 94 1.37 -12.34 -15.08
C THR A 94 1.15 -12.34 -13.58
N HIS A 95 -0.12 -12.42 -13.19
CA HIS A 95 -0.56 -12.36 -11.81
C HIS A 95 -1.78 -13.25 -11.62
N ASP A 96 -1.99 -13.64 -10.37
CA ASP A 96 -3.24 -14.28 -9.95
C ASP A 96 -4.27 -13.19 -9.60
N GLU A 97 -5.53 -13.58 -9.36
CA GLU A 97 -6.54 -12.65 -8.85
C GLU A 97 -6.18 -12.22 -7.42
N PRO A 98 -6.38 -10.94 -7.06
CA PRO A 98 -6.13 -10.47 -5.69
C PRO A 98 -7.06 -11.21 -4.72
N VAL A 99 -6.52 -11.61 -3.56
CA VAL A 99 -7.29 -12.26 -2.50
C VAL A 99 -7.43 -11.29 -1.34
N ILE A 100 -8.66 -10.91 -1.03
CA ILE A 100 -8.99 -10.00 0.07
C ILE A 100 -9.80 -10.80 1.10
N GLU A 101 -9.29 -10.90 2.31
CA GLU A 101 -9.96 -11.58 3.42
C GLU A 101 -10.15 -10.62 4.57
N ARG A 102 -11.29 -10.71 5.25
CA ARG A 102 -11.59 -9.89 6.42
C ARG A 102 -11.96 -10.76 7.61
N ASP A 103 -11.31 -10.48 8.74
CA ASP A 103 -11.68 -10.94 10.06
C ASP A 103 -12.29 -9.78 10.88
N ALA A 104 -12.38 -9.89 12.20
CA ALA A 104 -13.02 -8.86 13.03
C ALA A 104 -12.32 -7.49 12.95
N ASP A 105 -10.99 -7.50 13.07
CA ASP A 105 -10.20 -6.27 13.23
C ASP A 105 -9.24 -6.00 12.06
N GLU A 106 -9.07 -6.98 11.17
CA GLU A 106 -8.06 -6.95 10.10
C GLU A 106 -8.67 -7.33 8.75
N VAL A 107 -8.25 -6.63 7.70
CA VAL A 107 -8.37 -7.00 6.29
C VAL A 107 -6.99 -7.35 5.75
N ARG A 108 -6.84 -8.56 5.24
CA ARG A 108 -5.61 -9.05 4.61
C ARG A 108 -5.75 -9.04 3.10
N VAL A 109 -4.91 -8.25 2.44
CA VAL A 109 -4.83 -8.19 0.97
C VAL A 109 -3.61 -8.96 0.51
N ARG A 110 -3.81 -10.03 -0.26
CA ARG A 110 -2.76 -10.89 -0.81
C ARG A 110 -2.68 -10.72 -2.32
N LEU A 111 -1.51 -10.35 -2.81
CA LEU A 111 -1.22 -10.08 -4.21
C LEU A 111 -0.08 -10.99 -4.66
N GLU A 112 -0.35 -11.81 -5.67
CA GLU A 112 0.64 -12.74 -6.22
C GLU A 112 0.89 -12.47 -7.70
N TYR A 113 2.16 -12.35 -8.08
CA TYR A 113 2.55 -12.09 -9.46
C TYR A 113 3.94 -12.64 -9.77
N THR A 114 4.23 -12.79 -11.06
CA THR A 114 5.54 -13.24 -11.53
C THR A 114 6.25 -12.12 -12.25
N ALA A 115 7.39 -11.70 -11.74
CA ALA A 115 8.19 -10.63 -12.33
C ALA A 115 9.09 -11.16 -13.46
N TRP A 116 9.48 -10.31 -14.40
CA TRP A 116 10.49 -10.67 -15.40
C TRP A 116 11.89 -10.65 -14.81
N ASP A 117 12.21 -9.58 -14.09
CA ASP A 117 13.43 -9.44 -13.32
C ASP A 117 13.14 -8.98 -11.88
N ALA A 118 14.12 -9.13 -10.99
CA ALA A 118 13.99 -8.76 -9.58
C ALA A 118 13.68 -7.26 -9.38
N GLY A 119 14.27 -6.37 -10.19
CA GLY A 119 14.08 -4.93 -10.12
C GLY A 119 12.64 -4.52 -10.43
N GLU A 120 12.08 -5.03 -11.54
CA GLU A 120 10.67 -4.86 -11.86
C GLU A 120 9.77 -5.45 -10.78
N GLY A 121 10.13 -6.63 -10.25
CA GLY A 121 9.37 -7.28 -9.20
C GLY A 121 9.27 -6.43 -7.93
N VAL A 122 10.38 -5.86 -7.46
CA VAL A 122 10.42 -5.00 -6.27
C VAL A 122 9.71 -3.66 -6.52
N ALA A 123 9.87 -3.07 -7.70
CA ALA A 123 9.16 -1.85 -8.07
C ALA A 123 7.64 -2.05 -8.13
N ASP A 124 7.19 -3.18 -8.69
CA ASP A 124 5.77 -3.55 -8.71
C ASP A 124 5.25 -3.79 -7.28
N ALA A 125 6.01 -4.43 -6.39
CA ALA A 125 5.61 -4.64 -5.00
C ALA A 125 5.29 -3.30 -4.31
N LYS A 126 6.19 -2.32 -4.48
CA LYS A 126 5.99 -0.96 -3.94
C LYS A 126 4.72 -0.32 -4.50
N ALA A 127 4.56 -0.31 -5.82
CA ALA A 127 3.41 0.32 -6.47
C ALA A 127 2.08 -0.32 -6.05
N LEU A 128 2.05 -1.64 -5.92
CA LEU A 128 0.88 -2.39 -5.47
C LEU A 128 0.50 -2.06 -4.03
N ILE A 129 1.48 -2.00 -3.11
CA ILE A 129 1.24 -1.62 -1.70
C ILE A 129 0.70 -0.18 -1.62
N GLU A 130 1.30 0.75 -2.36
CA GLU A 130 0.86 2.15 -2.39
C GLU A 130 -0.56 2.30 -2.97
N PHE A 131 -0.93 1.46 -3.94
CA PHE A 131 -2.30 1.40 -4.44
C PHE A 131 -3.29 0.92 -3.37
N VAL A 132 -2.93 -0.12 -2.61
CA VAL A 132 -3.76 -0.63 -1.51
C VAL A 132 -3.95 0.45 -0.44
N GLU A 133 -2.88 1.12 -0.01
CA GLU A 133 -2.95 2.26 0.93
C GLU A 133 -3.87 3.37 0.39
N GLY A 134 -3.67 3.76 -0.86
CA GLY A 134 -4.48 4.78 -1.52
C GLY A 134 -5.96 4.38 -1.61
N THR A 135 -6.25 3.10 -1.81
CA THR A 135 -7.62 2.59 -1.88
C THR A 135 -8.29 2.63 -0.51
N PHE A 136 -7.58 2.25 0.55
CA PHE A 136 -8.06 2.39 1.92
C PHE A 136 -8.34 3.87 2.25
N ALA A 137 -7.40 4.77 1.95
CA ALA A 137 -7.58 6.22 2.16
C ALA A 137 -8.83 6.78 1.47
N GLN A 138 -9.11 6.33 0.24
CA GLN A 138 -10.31 6.72 -0.50
C GLN A 138 -11.60 6.10 0.04
N GLY A 139 -11.51 5.10 0.92
CA GLY A 139 -12.64 4.45 1.59
C GLY A 139 -12.99 5.08 2.94
N VAL A 140 -12.15 5.96 3.48
CA VAL A 140 -12.38 6.66 4.76
C VAL A 140 -13.69 7.46 4.68
N ILE A 141 -14.53 7.33 5.71
CA ILE A 141 -15.85 7.95 5.78
C ILE A 141 -15.80 9.19 6.69
N PRO A 142 -16.16 10.38 6.19
CA PRO A 142 -16.24 11.58 7.01
C PRO A 142 -17.24 11.43 8.17
N GLY A 143 -16.89 11.98 9.34
CA GLY A 143 -17.75 12.01 10.52
C GLY A 143 -17.30 11.11 11.66
N TYR A 144 -16.41 10.15 11.39
CA TYR A 144 -15.76 9.35 12.43
C TYR A 144 -14.45 9.97 12.90
N GLU A 145 -14.08 9.65 14.14
CA GLU A 145 -12.76 9.89 14.69
C GLU A 145 -11.90 8.64 14.50
N TYR A 146 -10.74 8.80 13.87
CA TYR A 146 -9.85 7.71 13.50
C TYR A 146 -8.68 7.58 14.46
N GLN A 147 -8.19 6.35 14.62
CA GLN A 147 -6.99 6.00 15.38
C GLN A 147 -5.99 5.20 14.53
N GLY A 148 -4.82 4.91 15.10
CA GLY A 148 -3.82 4.02 14.51
C GLY A 148 -3.30 4.48 13.15
N GLU A 149 -3.20 3.52 12.23
CA GLU A 149 -2.70 3.68 10.87
C GLU A 149 -3.58 4.66 10.08
N ALA A 150 -4.90 4.58 10.25
CA ALA A 150 -5.85 5.46 9.57
C ALA A 150 -5.67 6.92 10.00
N ALA A 151 -5.51 7.19 11.29
CA ALA A 151 -5.22 8.55 11.78
C ALA A 151 -3.92 9.10 11.18
N THR A 152 -2.85 8.30 11.22
CA THR A 152 -1.54 8.65 10.66
C THR A 152 -1.63 8.95 9.16
N LEU A 153 -2.41 8.16 8.41
CA LEU A 153 -2.64 8.35 6.98
C LEU A 153 -3.35 9.69 6.69
N LEU A 154 -4.37 10.03 7.48
CA LEU A 154 -5.10 11.30 7.37
C LEU A 154 -4.20 12.50 7.69
N GLU A 155 -3.39 12.42 8.74
CA GLU A 155 -2.42 13.45 9.09
C GLU A 155 -1.40 13.68 7.97
N ASN A 156 -0.85 12.59 7.42
CA ASN A 156 0.08 12.64 6.30
C ASN A 156 -0.54 13.30 5.05
N ALA A 157 -1.81 13.01 4.75
CA ALA A 157 -2.53 13.63 3.64
C ALA A 157 -2.74 15.14 3.86
N GLN A 158 -3.12 15.56 5.07
CA GLN A 158 -3.29 16.97 5.42
C GLN A 158 -1.98 17.76 5.30
N ASN A 159 -0.88 17.19 5.81
CA ASN A 159 0.45 17.78 5.76
C ASN A 159 0.92 18.00 4.31
N ARG A 160 0.69 17.02 3.42
CA ARG A 160 1.00 17.15 1.99
C ARG A 160 0.14 18.22 1.30
N GLY A 161 -1.14 18.30 1.63
CA GLY A 161 -2.05 19.33 1.11
C GLY A 161 -1.64 20.75 1.50
N GLN A 162 -1.17 20.95 2.74
CA GLN A 162 -0.67 22.25 3.22
C GLN A 162 0.63 22.66 2.54
N GLN A 163 1.59 21.74 2.38
CA GLN A 163 2.83 22.03 1.66
C GLN A 163 2.59 22.44 0.20
N ALA A 164 1.61 21.82 -0.46
CA ALA A 164 1.22 22.19 -1.82
C ALA A 164 0.57 23.59 -1.89
N ALA A 165 -0.20 23.98 -0.87
CA ALA A 165 -0.82 25.30 -0.78
C ALA A 165 0.20 26.41 -0.41
N ASP A 166 1.14 26.11 0.49
CA ASP A 166 2.19 27.05 0.91
C ASP A 166 3.27 27.24 -0.17
N GLY A 167 3.48 26.24 -1.03
CA GLY A 167 4.39 26.32 -2.19
C GLY A 167 3.92 27.24 -3.32
N ASP A 168 2.64 27.63 -3.35
CA ASP A 168 2.06 28.53 -4.37
C ASP A 168 1.98 30.01 -3.90
N GLY A 169 2.35 30.31 -2.65
CA GLY A 169 2.33 31.66 -2.05
C GLY A 169 3.57 32.52 -2.32
N GLY A 170 4.55 32.03 -3.07
CA GLY A 170 5.91 32.60 -3.16
C GLY A 170 6.27 33.25 -4.51
N SER A 171 5.43 34.13 -5.07
CA SER A 171 5.84 35.03 -6.16
C SER A 171 5.14 36.39 -6.04
N GLY A 172 5.37 37.05 -4.91
CA GLY A 172 5.04 38.45 -4.70
C GLY A 172 6.29 39.25 -4.32
N SER A 173 7.15 39.60 -5.28
CA SER A 173 7.93 40.85 -5.31
C SER A 173 8.95 40.82 -6.45
N GLY A 174 8.79 41.70 -7.43
CA GLY A 174 9.74 41.90 -8.52
C GLY A 174 9.37 43.17 -9.28
N GLY A 175 9.90 44.30 -8.82
CA GLY A 175 9.53 45.64 -9.25
C GLY A 175 9.57 45.88 -10.76
N MET A 176 8.67 46.74 -11.22
CA MET A 176 8.78 47.44 -12.49
C MET A 176 9.82 48.57 -12.35
N PRO A 177 10.88 48.57 -13.17
CA PRO A 177 11.41 49.83 -13.69
C PRO A 177 11.38 49.81 -15.22
N LEU A 178 10.69 50.79 -15.80
CA LEU A 178 11.24 51.86 -16.66
C LEU A 178 10.10 52.78 -17.09
#